data_AF-A0A9X8E925-F1
#
_entry.id   AF-A0A9X8E925-F1
#
_cell.length_a   1.000
_cell.length_b   1.000
_cell.length_c   1.000
_cell.angle_alpha   90.00
_cell.angle_beta   90.00
_cell.angle_gamma   90.00
#
_symmetry.space_group_name_H-M   'P 1'
#
loop_
_entity.id
_entity.type
_entity.pdbx_description
1 polymer ?
#
loop_
_entity_poly.entity_id
_entity_poly.type
_entity_poly.pdbx_seq_one_letter_code
_entity_poly.pdbx_strand_id
1 'polypeptide(L)'
;MVKVLVSLSAMAAAATAGSVTELPASVTKLIDYSAKPCDDFYQYACGAWYKDAVIPPDRTNIDTSFTKISIQNEAVLKKILSENKPKLAEFYSSCLDTATLSSLGLAPLADSFKAIRSANTTLDLLVVAGQLAQNGIPAFVDINASGDDNDATKNALFGFQTPLSLSRSYYTTPSKWTAVEADYKVYIASVLQLAGYTADQAAAAVPVIIRFEQTLAGVTLSKLEEMEVAVSPYTAFTYYQLDQKYPLLIGSWLKANGFNVRDQCGGSNDWVGFYDLTYFDKTEVLLKNTTLDDLRTIVEYKLIHASSTHLTPEFRTVNWKLFGKKLAGQTAEPSREKFCAAQTDATVGEILGKYYLDAVWSANTAKTADELVKALESSFSTGIATADWLDNSTRANAQTKLSKF
;
A
#
# COMPACT_ATOMS: atom_id res chain seq x y z
N MET A 1 -42.17 -7.45 54.81
CA MET A 1 -42.02 -6.09 54.25
C MET A 1 -40.54 -5.84 54.01
N VAL A 2 -40.10 -5.94 52.76
CA VAL A 2 -38.74 -5.55 52.35
C VAL A 2 -38.93 -4.41 51.35
N LYS A 3 -38.55 -3.19 51.74
CA LYS A 3 -38.56 -2.02 50.86
C LYS A 3 -37.33 -2.11 49.96
N VAL A 4 -37.53 -2.44 48.69
CA VAL A 4 -36.51 -2.28 47.65
C VAL A 4 -36.56 -0.81 47.22
N LEU A 5 -35.58 -0.03 47.67
CA LEU A 5 -35.31 1.31 47.18
C LEU A 5 -34.59 1.18 45.84
N VAL A 6 -35.33 1.32 44.74
CA VAL A 6 -34.75 1.55 43.42
C VAL A 6 -34.23 2.98 43.41
N SER A 7 -32.90 3.15 43.39
CA SER A 7 -32.29 4.47 43.28
C SER A 7 -32.61 5.06 41.91
N LEU A 8 -33.52 6.04 41.91
CA LEU A 8 -33.97 6.80 40.75
C LEU A 8 -32.94 7.88 40.36
N SER A 9 -31.67 7.52 40.19
CA SER A 9 -30.58 8.50 40.02
C SER A 9 -29.64 8.23 38.83
N ALA A 10 -30.01 7.36 37.88
CA ALA A 10 -29.28 7.17 36.63
C ALA A 10 -30.02 7.68 35.38
N MET A 11 -31.09 8.46 35.53
CA MET A 11 -31.89 9.03 34.44
C MET A 11 -31.98 10.56 34.54
N ALA A 12 -30.85 11.25 34.64
CA ALA A 12 -30.84 12.72 34.59
C ALA A 12 -29.48 13.30 34.20
N ALA A 13 -28.91 12.89 33.07
CA ALA A 13 -27.85 13.66 32.38
C ALA A 13 -27.64 13.27 30.89
N ALA A 14 -28.66 12.71 30.21
CA ALA A 14 -28.62 12.48 28.76
C ALA A 14 -29.54 13.47 28.00
N ALA A 15 -29.82 14.63 28.59
CA ALA A 15 -30.76 15.61 28.06
C ALA A 15 -30.12 17.00 27.87
N THR A 16 -29.03 17.06 27.12
CA THR A 16 -28.59 18.30 26.42
C THR A 16 -28.07 18.05 25.00
N ALA A 17 -28.07 16.80 24.51
CA ALA A 17 -28.11 16.58 23.06
C ALA A 17 -29.58 16.74 22.67
N GLY A 18 -29.92 17.81 21.93
CA GLY A 18 -31.27 18.04 21.46
C GLY A 18 -31.84 16.75 20.86
N SER A 19 -32.95 16.27 21.40
CA SER A 19 -33.63 15.08 20.90
C SER A 19 -33.88 15.30 19.41
N VAL A 20 -33.17 14.57 18.55
CA VAL A 20 -33.44 14.59 17.11
C VAL A 20 -34.82 13.95 16.94
N THR A 21 -35.86 14.78 16.89
CA THR A 21 -37.25 14.30 16.79
C THR A 21 -37.54 13.73 15.41
N GLU A 22 -36.77 14.14 14.40
CA GLU A 22 -36.84 13.65 13.02
C GLU A 22 -35.45 13.50 12.43
N LEU A 23 -35.18 12.35 11.80
CA LEU A 23 -33.93 12.12 11.07
C LEU A 23 -33.88 13.01 9.82
N PRO A 24 -32.71 13.52 9.42
CA PRO A 24 -32.57 14.28 8.19
C PRO A 24 -33.07 13.48 6.98
N ALA A 25 -33.61 14.18 5.98
CA ALA A 25 -34.10 13.55 4.75
C ALA A 25 -33.02 12.73 4.00
N SER A 26 -31.75 13.08 4.17
CA SER A 26 -30.62 12.32 3.63
C SER A 26 -30.45 10.94 4.28
N VAL A 27 -30.94 10.76 5.50
CA VAL A 27 -30.91 9.50 6.25
C VAL A 27 -32.20 8.72 6.02
N THR A 28 -33.36 9.35 6.12
CA THR A 28 -34.66 8.66 5.98
C THR A 28 -34.84 8.01 4.60
N LYS A 29 -34.25 8.57 3.55
CA LYS A 29 -34.26 7.99 2.20
C LYS A 29 -33.47 6.68 2.06
N LEU A 30 -32.60 6.35 3.02
CA LEU A 30 -31.80 5.13 2.99
C LEU A 30 -32.50 3.95 3.69
N ILE A 31 -33.48 4.27 4.56
CA ILE A 31 -34.10 3.31 5.48
C ILE A 31 -35.14 2.45 4.77
N ASP A 32 -35.04 1.13 4.92
CA ASP A 32 -36.09 0.18 4.59
C ASP A 32 -36.95 -0.11 5.82
N TYR A 33 -38.05 0.64 5.97
CA TYR A 33 -38.98 0.49 7.10
C TYR A 33 -39.71 -0.86 7.15
N SER A 34 -39.59 -1.70 6.11
CA SER A 34 -40.15 -3.06 6.14
C SER A 34 -39.26 -4.06 6.87
N ALA A 35 -37.96 -3.75 7.02
CA ALA A 35 -37.02 -4.57 7.77
C ALA A 35 -37.07 -4.23 9.26
N LYS A 36 -36.92 -5.25 10.11
CA LYS A 36 -36.88 -5.06 11.56
C LYS A 36 -35.44 -4.72 11.98
N PRO A 37 -35.20 -3.57 12.64
CA PRO A 37 -33.85 -3.14 13.00
C PRO A 37 -33.14 -4.10 13.97
N CYS A 38 -33.88 -4.84 14.78
CA CYS A 38 -33.31 -5.82 15.71
C CYS A 38 -32.95 -7.16 15.05
N ASP A 39 -33.44 -7.43 13.83
CA ASP A 39 -33.18 -8.67 13.10
C ASP A 39 -32.06 -8.46 12.08
N ASP A 40 -32.13 -7.37 11.30
CA ASP A 40 -31.10 -6.96 10.36
C ASP A 40 -31.03 -5.43 10.28
N PHE A 41 -30.11 -4.85 11.07
CA PHE A 41 -29.94 -3.40 11.11
C PHE A 41 -29.34 -2.84 9.82
N TYR A 42 -28.58 -3.63 9.05
CA TYR A 42 -28.03 -3.20 7.77
C TYR A 42 -29.15 -3.04 6.74
N GLN A 43 -30.01 -4.05 6.61
CA GLN A 43 -31.17 -3.95 5.72
C GLN A 43 -32.11 -2.83 6.16
N TYR A 44 -32.37 -2.68 7.46
CA TYR A 44 -33.16 -1.55 7.96
C TYR A 44 -32.54 -0.20 7.59
N ALA A 45 -31.24 0.01 7.84
CA ALA A 45 -30.61 1.32 7.66
C ALA A 45 -30.28 1.67 6.20
N CYS A 46 -30.00 0.68 5.37
CA CYS A 46 -29.46 0.87 4.00
C CYS A 46 -30.32 0.22 2.90
N GLY A 47 -31.33 -0.57 3.25
CA GLY A 47 -32.05 -1.44 2.32
C GLY A 47 -32.81 -0.70 1.23
N ALA A 48 -33.25 0.54 1.46
CA ALA A 48 -33.88 1.33 0.41
C ALA A 48 -32.85 1.77 -0.64
N TRP A 49 -31.68 2.23 -0.20
CA TRP A 49 -30.58 2.57 -1.11
C TRP A 49 -30.04 1.35 -1.85
N TYR A 50 -29.89 0.22 -1.15
CA TYR A 50 -29.33 -1.00 -1.71
C TYR A 50 -30.12 -1.53 -2.92
N LYS A 51 -31.45 -1.35 -2.93
CA LYS A 51 -32.34 -1.76 -4.04
C LYS A 51 -32.04 -1.03 -5.35
N ASP A 52 -31.64 0.24 -5.27
CA ASP A 52 -31.44 1.11 -6.44
C ASP A 52 -29.95 1.33 -6.79
N ALA A 53 -29.04 0.81 -5.95
CA ALA A 53 -27.61 1.03 -6.10
C ALA A 53 -27.05 0.33 -7.35
N VAL A 54 -26.47 1.10 -8.27
CA VAL A 54 -25.80 0.60 -9.49
C VAL A 54 -24.30 0.82 -9.37
N ILE A 55 -23.51 -0.27 -9.40
CA ILE A 55 -22.05 -0.19 -9.38
C ILE A 55 -21.55 0.28 -10.76
N PRO A 56 -20.80 1.40 -10.85
CA PRO A 56 -20.21 1.86 -12.09
C PRO A 56 -19.24 0.83 -12.71
N PRO A 57 -19.11 0.77 -14.05
CA PRO A 57 -18.27 -0.23 -14.72
C PRO A 57 -16.80 -0.28 -14.31
N ASP A 58 -16.24 0.85 -13.86
CA ASP A 58 -14.85 1.04 -13.45
C ASP A 58 -14.63 0.84 -11.94
N ARG A 59 -15.66 0.39 -11.21
CA ARG A 59 -15.64 0.13 -9.76
C ARG A 59 -16.20 -1.26 -9.48
N THR A 60 -15.93 -1.74 -8.27
CA THR A 60 -16.31 -3.08 -7.81
C THR A 60 -17.27 -3.03 -6.63
N ASN A 61 -17.34 -1.88 -5.96
CA ASN A 61 -18.28 -1.57 -4.91
C ASN A 61 -18.70 -0.09 -4.99
N ILE A 62 -19.88 0.20 -4.43
CA ILE A 62 -20.33 1.55 -4.08
C ILE A 62 -20.94 1.51 -2.69
N ASP A 63 -21.02 2.65 -2.03
CA ASP A 63 -21.61 2.82 -0.71
C ASP A 63 -22.12 4.27 -0.54
N THR A 64 -22.87 4.52 0.52
CA THR A 64 -23.48 5.83 0.81
C THR A 64 -22.52 6.83 1.49
N SER A 65 -21.32 6.40 1.86
CA SER A 65 -20.34 7.16 2.64
C SER A 65 -19.02 7.37 1.87
N PHE A 66 -18.10 6.42 1.93
CA PHE A 66 -16.77 6.48 1.33
C PHE A 66 -16.79 6.69 -0.18
N THR A 67 -17.58 5.91 -0.93
CA THR A 67 -17.61 6.07 -2.40
C THR A 67 -18.23 7.40 -2.80
N LYS A 68 -19.28 7.83 -2.10
CA LYS A 68 -19.91 9.13 -2.32
C LYS A 68 -18.93 10.27 -2.05
N ILE A 69 -18.21 10.22 -0.94
CA ILE A 69 -17.18 11.22 -0.58
C ILE A 69 -16.05 11.19 -1.60
N SER A 70 -15.58 10.01 -2.00
CA SER A 70 -14.55 9.85 -3.04
C SER A 70 -14.95 10.54 -4.35
N ILE A 71 -16.18 10.36 -4.83
CA ILE A 71 -16.69 11.03 -6.04
C ILE A 71 -16.74 12.55 -5.87
N GLN A 72 -17.17 13.04 -4.70
CA GLN A 72 -17.20 14.47 -4.41
C GLN A 72 -15.79 15.06 -4.38
N ASN A 73 -14.84 14.36 -3.78
CA ASN A 73 -13.44 14.75 -3.74
C ASN A 73 -12.83 14.73 -5.14
N GLU A 74 -13.09 13.70 -5.95
CA GLU A 74 -12.67 13.61 -7.36
C GLU A 74 -13.11 14.85 -8.17
N ALA A 75 -14.31 15.36 -7.92
CA ALA A 75 -14.80 16.58 -8.58
C ALA A 75 -14.00 17.84 -8.18
N VAL A 76 -13.65 17.96 -6.89
CA VAL A 76 -12.80 19.06 -6.39
C VAL A 76 -11.38 18.95 -6.97
N LEU A 77 -10.79 17.75 -6.92
CA LEU A 77 -9.45 17.49 -7.47
C LEU A 77 -9.40 17.77 -8.98
N LYS A 78 -10.42 17.36 -9.73
CA LYS A 78 -10.52 17.66 -11.16
C LYS A 78 -10.53 19.16 -11.42
N LYS A 79 -11.26 19.94 -10.61
CA LYS A 79 -11.24 21.39 -10.71
C LYS A 79 -9.84 21.94 -10.45
N ILE A 80 -9.18 21.54 -9.37
CA ILE A 80 -7.83 22.00 -9.02
C ILE A 80 -6.82 21.68 -10.14
N LEU A 81 -6.86 20.45 -10.67
CA LEU A 81 -5.99 20.05 -11.77
C LEU A 81 -6.22 20.86 -13.05
N SER A 82 -7.46 21.32 -13.29
CA SER A 82 -7.78 22.19 -14.43
C SER A 82 -7.29 23.64 -14.28
N GLU A 83 -6.92 24.08 -13.06
CA GLU A 83 -6.41 25.43 -12.80
C GLU A 83 -4.93 25.61 -13.17
N ASN A 84 -4.29 24.56 -13.70
CA ASN A 84 -2.91 24.58 -14.20
C ASN A 84 -1.88 25.14 -13.20
N LYS A 85 -1.97 24.72 -11.93
CA LYS A 85 -1.00 25.12 -10.90
C LYS A 85 0.41 24.57 -11.24
N PRO A 86 1.49 25.36 -11.03
CA PRO A 86 2.87 24.91 -11.31
C PRO A 86 3.21 23.57 -10.63
N LYS A 87 4.07 22.76 -11.26
CA LYS A 87 4.43 21.37 -10.87
C LYS A 87 3.28 20.35 -10.90
N LEU A 88 2.09 20.67 -10.40
CA LEU A 88 0.91 19.80 -10.51
C LEU A 88 0.47 19.63 -11.96
N ALA A 89 0.37 20.75 -12.68
CA ALA A 89 -0.01 20.73 -14.09
C ALA A 89 1.03 20.00 -14.94
N GLU A 90 2.33 20.22 -14.67
CA GLU A 90 3.42 19.53 -15.37
C GLU A 90 3.36 18.01 -15.15
N PHE A 91 3.23 17.57 -13.90
CA PHE A 91 3.09 16.14 -13.59
C PHE A 91 1.83 15.54 -14.23
N TYR A 92 0.67 16.15 -14.02
CA TYR A 92 -0.60 15.65 -14.53
C TYR A 92 -0.63 15.60 -16.07
N SER A 93 -0.19 16.67 -16.74
CA SER A 93 -0.15 16.72 -18.21
C SER A 93 0.86 15.74 -18.82
N SER A 94 2.02 15.52 -18.17
CA SER A 94 2.97 14.50 -18.63
C SER A 94 2.37 13.09 -18.65
N CYS A 95 1.49 12.79 -17.69
CA CYS A 95 0.77 11.53 -17.66
C CYS A 95 -0.33 11.48 -18.74
N LEU A 96 -1.00 12.60 -19.03
CA LEU A 96 -2.07 12.64 -20.03
C LEU A 96 -1.56 12.44 -21.47
N ASP A 97 -0.32 12.83 -21.77
CA ASP A 97 0.24 12.80 -23.12
C ASP A 97 0.60 11.37 -23.60
N THR A 98 -0.41 10.64 -24.04
CA THR A 98 -0.23 9.29 -24.59
C THR A 98 0.49 9.28 -25.94
N ALA A 99 0.51 10.40 -26.68
CA ALA A 99 1.21 10.49 -27.95
C ALA A 99 2.72 10.45 -27.73
N THR A 100 3.22 11.24 -26.78
CA THR A 100 4.63 11.19 -26.37
C THR A 100 5.00 9.83 -25.79
N LEU A 101 4.16 9.23 -24.94
CA LEU A 101 4.42 7.87 -24.41
C LEU A 101 4.53 6.83 -25.52
N SER A 102 3.62 6.87 -26.50
CA SER A 102 3.66 5.95 -27.65
C SER A 102 4.89 6.17 -28.51
N SER A 103 5.32 7.43 -28.71
CA SER A 103 6.54 7.76 -29.45
C SER A 103 7.82 7.31 -28.73
N LEU A 104 7.85 7.40 -27.40
CA LEU A 104 9.02 7.00 -26.60
C LEU A 104 9.11 5.48 -26.46
N GLY A 105 7.98 4.78 -26.39
CA GLY A 105 7.95 3.33 -26.20
C GLY A 105 8.72 2.92 -24.94
N LEU A 106 9.83 2.21 -25.14
CA LEU A 106 10.72 1.73 -24.09
C LEU A 106 12.02 2.54 -23.96
N ALA A 107 12.21 3.60 -24.75
CA ALA A 107 13.42 4.40 -24.72
C ALA A 107 13.80 4.88 -23.29
N PRO A 108 12.87 5.27 -22.40
CA PRO A 108 13.20 5.62 -21.02
C PRO A 108 13.83 4.51 -20.18
N LEU A 109 13.67 3.24 -20.56
CA LEU A 109 14.21 2.07 -19.85
C LEU A 109 15.49 1.51 -20.50
N ALA A 110 15.96 2.11 -21.60
CA ALA A 110 17.07 1.58 -22.40
C ALA A 110 18.36 1.41 -21.59
N ASP A 111 18.71 2.39 -20.77
CA ASP A 111 19.92 2.34 -19.93
C ASP A 111 19.80 1.27 -18.84
N SER A 112 18.61 1.11 -18.25
CA SER A 112 18.34 0.04 -17.29
C SER A 112 18.48 -1.34 -17.91
N PHE A 113 17.89 -1.57 -19.10
CA PHE A 113 18.08 -2.83 -19.83
C PHE A 113 19.55 -3.08 -20.17
N LYS A 114 20.27 -2.05 -20.61
CA LYS A 114 21.69 -2.16 -20.92
C LYS A 114 22.51 -2.54 -19.69
N ALA A 115 22.26 -1.92 -18.53
CA ALA A 115 22.94 -2.23 -17.28
C ALA A 115 22.68 -3.67 -16.84
N ILE A 116 21.42 -4.13 -16.89
CA ILE A 116 21.04 -5.51 -16.55
C ILE A 116 21.75 -6.52 -17.46
N ARG A 117 21.77 -6.27 -18.78
CA ARG A 117 22.35 -7.17 -19.78
C ARG A 117 23.88 -7.20 -19.75
N SER A 118 24.49 -6.12 -19.31
CA SER A 118 25.96 -5.96 -19.25
C SER A 118 26.56 -6.48 -17.95
N ALA A 119 25.75 -6.87 -16.96
CA ALA A 119 26.22 -7.49 -15.73
C ALA A 119 26.81 -8.88 -15.98
N ASN A 120 28.09 -9.06 -15.62
CA ASN A 120 28.88 -10.27 -15.90
C ASN A 120 28.81 -11.30 -14.77
N THR A 121 28.47 -10.87 -13.56
CA THR A 121 28.35 -11.74 -12.39
C THR A 121 27.02 -11.53 -11.68
N THR A 122 26.63 -12.50 -10.85
CA THR A 122 25.43 -12.37 -10.01
C THR A 122 25.51 -11.15 -9.11
N LEU A 123 26.69 -10.87 -8.53
CA LEU A 123 26.87 -9.69 -7.69
C LEU A 123 26.70 -8.39 -8.49
N ASP A 124 27.28 -8.28 -9.68
CA ASP A 124 27.13 -7.09 -10.54
C ASP A 124 25.65 -6.85 -10.87
N LEU A 125 24.92 -7.92 -11.22
CA LEU A 125 23.50 -7.84 -11.54
C LEU A 125 22.67 -7.39 -10.33
N LEU A 126 22.97 -7.88 -9.14
CA LEU A 126 22.24 -7.50 -7.93
C LEU A 126 22.59 -6.10 -7.45
N VAL A 127 23.81 -5.61 -7.72
CA VAL A 127 24.14 -4.18 -7.58
C VAL A 127 23.31 -3.33 -8.54
N VAL A 128 23.17 -3.75 -9.81
CA VAL A 128 22.26 -3.07 -10.76
C VAL A 128 20.82 -3.08 -10.24
N ALA A 129 20.33 -4.22 -9.74
CA ALA A 129 18.98 -4.29 -9.15
C ALA A 129 18.83 -3.33 -7.96
N GLY A 130 19.84 -3.21 -7.11
CA GLY A 130 19.88 -2.23 -6.01
C GLY A 130 19.86 -0.77 -6.50
N GLN A 131 20.47 -0.46 -7.65
CA GLN A 131 20.43 0.87 -8.27
C GLN A 131 19.03 1.17 -8.83
N LEU A 132 18.37 0.17 -9.43
CA LEU A 132 17.00 0.33 -9.93
C LEU A 132 16.00 0.63 -8.80
N ALA A 133 16.26 0.14 -7.58
CA ALA A 133 15.44 0.45 -6.40
C ALA A 133 15.38 1.95 -6.08
N GLN A 134 16.41 2.73 -6.41
CA GLN A 134 16.40 4.19 -6.27
C GLN A 134 15.30 4.86 -7.10
N ASN A 135 14.88 4.20 -8.17
CA ASN A 135 13.83 4.66 -9.08
C ASN A 135 12.49 3.94 -8.84
N GLY A 136 12.30 3.35 -7.65
CA GLY A 136 11.06 2.67 -7.27
C GLY A 136 10.84 1.30 -7.92
N ILE A 137 11.87 0.71 -8.53
CA ILE A 137 11.79 -0.67 -9.07
C ILE A 137 12.15 -1.65 -7.95
N PRO A 138 11.21 -2.49 -7.47
CA PRO A 138 11.50 -3.39 -6.36
C PRO A 138 12.63 -4.38 -6.70
N ALA A 139 13.68 -4.38 -5.88
CA ALA A 139 14.77 -5.35 -5.98
C ALA A 139 14.34 -6.71 -5.36
N PHE A 140 15.17 -7.25 -4.46
CA PHE A 140 14.87 -8.46 -3.67
C PHE A 140 14.75 -8.16 -2.17
N VAL A 141 15.06 -6.94 -1.77
CA VAL A 141 14.96 -6.41 -0.42
C VAL A 141 14.48 -4.97 -0.50
N ASP A 142 13.74 -4.54 0.50
CA ASP A 142 13.35 -3.15 0.67
C ASP A 142 13.98 -2.62 1.97
N ILE A 143 14.76 -1.54 1.90
CA ILE A 143 15.42 -0.95 3.07
C ILE A 143 15.04 0.52 3.12
N ASN A 144 14.27 0.88 4.15
CA ASN A 144 13.71 2.21 4.29
C ASN A 144 14.01 2.81 5.66
N ALA A 145 14.02 4.14 5.71
CA ALA A 145 14.08 4.86 6.97
C ALA A 145 12.69 4.88 7.64
N SER A 146 12.65 4.51 8.91
CA SER A 146 11.48 4.67 9.77
C SER A 146 11.89 5.20 11.14
N GLY A 147 10.93 5.62 11.96
CA GLY A 147 11.18 5.90 13.36
C GLY A 147 11.77 4.66 14.05
N ASP A 148 12.71 4.88 14.97
CA ASP A 148 13.29 3.81 15.77
C ASP A 148 12.33 3.44 16.92
N ASP A 149 11.86 2.19 16.94
CA ASP A 149 10.93 1.69 17.95
C ASP A 149 11.52 1.71 19.37
N ASN A 150 12.85 1.67 19.51
CA ASN A 150 13.54 1.78 20.80
C ASN A 150 13.81 3.24 21.20
N ASP A 151 13.85 4.16 20.23
CA ASP A 151 14.10 5.58 20.44
C ASP A 151 13.34 6.43 19.42
N ALA A 152 12.09 6.77 19.73
CA ALA A 152 11.20 7.55 18.86
C ALA A 152 11.70 8.98 18.53
N THR A 153 12.86 9.40 19.06
CA THR A 153 13.50 10.66 18.69
C THR A 153 14.43 10.53 17.48
N LYS A 154 14.66 9.31 16.99
CA LYS A 154 15.56 9.01 15.88
C LYS A 154 14.83 8.27 14.76
N ASN A 155 15.41 8.39 13.57
CA ASN A 155 15.13 7.47 12.47
C ASN A 155 16.27 6.46 12.36
N ALA A 156 15.94 5.26 11.91
CA ALA A 156 16.88 4.22 11.58
C ALA A 156 16.48 3.49 10.30
N LEU A 157 17.40 2.71 9.73
CA LEU A 157 17.11 1.87 8.58
C LEU A 157 16.54 0.53 9.05
N PHE A 158 15.48 0.09 8.39
CA PHE A 158 14.90 -1.23 8.61
C PHE A 158 14.79 -1.98 7.29
N GLY A 159 15.14 -3.27 7.34
CA GLY A 159 15.01 -4.18 6.22
C GLY A 159 13.66 -4.88 6.23
N PHE A 160 13.01 -4.86 5.08
CA PHE A 160 11.72 -5.49 4.82
C PHE A 160 11.83 -6.43 3.61
N GLN A 161 10.91 -7.39 3.55
CA GLN A 161 10.69 -8.18 2.35
C GLN A 161 10.21 -7.30 1.20
N THR A 162 10.61 -7.62 -0.02
CA THR A 162 10.19 -6.84 -1.20
C THR A 162 8.78 -7.24 -1.67
N PRO A 163 7.99 -6.33 -2.26
CA PRO A 163 6.74 -6.70 -2.91
C PRO A 163 6.92 -7.74 -4.03
N LEU A 164 5.96 -8.67 -4.11
CA LEU A 164 5.80 -9.61 -5.21
C LEU A 164 4.86 -9.02 -6.28
N SER A 165 4.91 -9.54 -7.51
CA SER A 165 4.01 -9.08 -8.59
C SER A 165 2.52 -9.31 -8.27
N LEU A 166 2.20 -10.41 -7.60
CA LEU A 166 0.88 -10.67 -7.02
C LEU A 166 0.95 -10.61 -5.49
N SER A 167 -0.20 -10.40 -4.83
CA SER A 167 -0.27 -10.60 -3.37
C SER A 167 0.19 -12.02 -3.00
N ARG A 168 0.99 -12.16 -1.94
CA ARG A 168 1.51 -13.44 -1.41
C ARG A 168 0.44 -14.55 -1.35
N SER A 169 -0.80 -14.20 -1.01
CA SER A 169 -1.90 -15.16 -0.88
C SER A 169 -2.23 -15.89 -2.20
N TYR A 170 -1.96 -15.28 -3.36
CA TYR A 170 -2.14 -15.95 -4.65
C TYR A 170 -1.13 -17.08 -4.88
N TYR A 171 0.08 -17.00 -4.33
CA TYR A 171 1.09 -18.05 -4.45
C TYR A 171 0.94 -19.13 -3.37
N THR A 172 0.51 -18.75 -2.17
CA THR A 172 0.49 -19.62 -0.99
C THR A 172 -0.85 -20.33 -0.77
N THR A 173 -1.92 -19.90 -1.45
CA THR A 173 -3.24 -20.54 -1.37
C THR A 173 -3.55 -21.28 -2.69
N PRO A 174 -3.59 -22.63 -2.71
CA PRO A 174 -3.75 -23.39 -3.95
C PRO A 174 -4.99 -23.04 -4.78
N SER A 175 -6.12 -22.76 -4.14
CA SER A 175 -7.36 -22.37 -4.83
C SER A 175 -7.23 -21.00 -5.51
N LYS A 176 -6.55 -20.03 -4.87
CA LYS A 176 -6.28 -18.71 -5.46
C LYS A 176 -5.29 -18.82 -6.61
N TRP A 177 -4.23 -19.62 -6.46
CA TRP A 177 -3.27 -19.88 -7.54
C TRP A 177 -3.96 -20.45 -8.77
N THR A 178 -4.76 -21.51 -8.58
CA THR A 178 -5.53 -22.16 -9.64
C THR A 178 -6.43 -21.16 -10.39
N ALA A 179 -6.99 -20.19 -9.69
CA ALA A 179 -7.87 -19.18 -10.28
C ALA A 179 -7.14 -18.11 -11.13
N VAL A 180 -5.84 -17.88 -10.91
CA VAL A 180 -5.07 -16.79 -11.53
C VAL A 180 -3.93 -17.25 -12.45
N GLU A 181 -3.43 -18.48 -12.28
CA GLU A 181 -2.19 -18.94 -12.94
C GLU A 181 -2.19 -18.71 -14.46
N ALA A 182 -3.27 -19.08 -15.15
CA ALA A 182 -3.37 -18.93 -16.60
C ALA A 182 -3.29 -17.45 -17.03
N ASP A 183 -4.05 -16.57 -16.37
CA ASP A 183 -4.03 -15.13 -16.63
C ASP A 183 -2.68 -14.51 -16.31
N TYR A 184 -2.01 -14.99 -15.26
CA TYR A 184 -0.70 -14.48 -14.86
C TYR A 184 0.41 -14.87 -15.86
N LYS A 185 0.38 -16.10 -16.37
CA LYS A 185 1.27 -16.53 -17.47
C LYS A 185 1.10 -15.66 -18.72
N VAL A 186 -0.15 -15.37 -19.08
CA VAL A 186 -0.48 -14.48 -20.21
C VAL A 186 0.03 -13.07 -19.97
N TYR A 187 -0.15 -12.54 -18.75
CA TYR A 187 0.35 -11.21 -18.39
C TYR A 187 1.87 -11.11 -18.54
N ILE A 188 2.63 -12.01 -17.91
CA ILE A 188 4.10 -12.03 -17.97
C ILE A 188 4.56 -12.09 -19.43
N ALA A 189 4.03 -13.05 -20.21
CA ALA A 189 4.40 -13.19 -21.62
C ALA A 189 4.08 -11.93 -22.44
N SER A 190 2.93 -11.32 -22.19
CA SER A 190 2.49 -10.12 -22.93
C SER A 190 3.39 -8.92 -22.65
N VAL A 191 3.73 -8.65 -21.38
CA VAL A 191 4.60 -7.51 -21.05
C VAL A 191 6.03 -7.72 -21.53
N LEU A 192 6.55 -8.96 -21.51
CA LEU A 192 7.86 -9.28 -22.07
C LEU A 192 7.89 -9.11 -23.60
N GLN A 193 6.85 -9.55 -24.31
CA GLN A 193 6.74 -9.38 -25.75
C GLN A 193 6.63 -7.90 -26.15
N LEU A 194 5.82 -7.12 -25.41
CA LEU A 194 5.80 -5.67 -25.57
C LEU A 194 7.17 -5.04 -25.29
N ALA A 195 7.98 -5.65 -24.43
CA ALA A 195 9.36 -5.26 -24.15
C ALA A 195 10.38 -5.73 -25.22
N GLY A 196 9.93 -6.38 -26.29
CA GLY A 196 10.76 -6.83 -27.41
C GLY A 196 11.24 -8.28 -27.33
N TYR A 197 10.76 -9.07 -26.38
CA TYR A 197 11.03 -10.51 -26.37
C TYR A 197 10.29 -11.19 -27.53
N THR A 198 10.95 -12.16 -28.17
CA THR A 198 10.25 -13.09 -29.07
C THR A 198 9.26 -13.95 -28.28
N ALA A 199 8.30 -14.55 -28.98
CA ALA A 199 7.32 -15.45 -28.35
C ALA A 199 8.00 -16.60 -27.59
N ASP A 200 9.06 -17.18 -28.15
CA ASP A 200 9.81 -18.28 -27.53
C ASP A 200 10.57 -17.83 -26.28
N GLN A 201 11.23 -16.67 -26.34
CA GLN A 201 11.91 -16.10 -25.17
C GLN A 201 10.93 -15.80 -24.03
N ALA A 202 9.79 -15.19 -24.36
CA ALA A 202 8.75 -14.90 -23.38
C ALA A 202 8.18 -16.20 -22.77
N ALA A 203 7.92 -17.22 -23.58
CA ALA A 203 7.43 -18.51 -23.12
C ALA A 203 8.43 -19.22 -22.17
N ALA A 204 9.73 -19.12 -22.46
CA ALA A 204 10.79 -19.67 -21.61
C ALA A 204 10.95 -18.91 -20.28
N ALA A 205 10.76 -17.58 -20.30
CA ALA A 205 10.89 -16.72 -19.12
C ALA A 205 9.76 -16.92 -18.08
N VAL A 206 8.54 -17.17 -18.53
CA VAL A 206 7.35 -17.36 -17.67
C VAL A 206 7.57 -18.35 -16.52
N PRO A 207 8.00 -19.61 -16.74
CA PRO A 207 8.20 -20.58 -15.66
C PRO A 207 9.41 -20.25 -14.76
N VAL A 208 10.37 -19.45 -15.23
CA VAL A 208 11.50 -18.97 -14.40
C VAL A 208 10.97 -17.95 -13.38
N ILE A 209 10.24 -16.94 -13.86
CA ILE A 209 9.67 -15.87 -13.04
C ILE A 209 8.69 -16.43 -12.00
N ILE A 210 7.72 -17.23 -12.44
CA ILE A 210 6.69 -17.79 -11.56
C ILE A 210 7.31 -18.63 -10.44
N ARG A 211 8.26 -19.50 -10.76
CA ARG A 211 8.90 -20.38 -9.78
C ARG A 211 9.71 -19.61 -8.76
N PHE A 212 10.43 -18.58 -9.21
CA PHE A 212 11.20 -17.72 -8.33
C PHE A 212 10.26 -17.00 -7.34
N GLU A 213 9.20 -16.37 -7.84
CA GLU A 213 8.23 -15.68 -6.99
C GLU A 213 7.47 -16.62 -6.05
N GLN A 214 7.10 -17.82 -6.49
CA GLN A 214 6.49 -18.85 -5.62
C GLN A 214 7.44 -19.27 -4.49
N THR A 215 8.73 -19.43 -4.79
CA THR A 215 9.74 -19.77 -3.79
C THR A 215 9.89 -18.63 -2.78
N LEU A 216 9.95 -17.39 -3.27
CA LEU A 216 10.05 -16.21 -2.42
C LEU A 216 8.80 -16.04 -1.55
N ALA A 217 7.60 -16.22 -2.12
CA ALA A 217 6.34 -16.17 -1.40
C ALA A 217 6.26 -17.21 -0.26
N GLY A 218 6.86 -18.38 -0.45
CA GLY A 218 6.92 -19.45 0.55
C GLY A 218 7.78 -19.14 1.77
N VAL A 219 8.72 -18.18 1.67
CA VAL A 219 9.61 -17.76 2.78
C VAL A 219 9.30 -16.36 3.32
N THR A 220 8.37 -15.67 2.66
CA THR A 220 7.78 -14.39 3.08
C THR A 220 6.79 -14.65 4.22
N LEU A 221 6.71 -13.78 5.22
CA LEU A 221 5.71 -13.89 6.29
C LEU A 221 4.31 -13.55 5.77
N SER A 222 3.27 -14.07 6.40
CA SER A 222 1.92 -13.55 6.25
C SER A 222 1.79 -12.21 6.98
N LYS A 223 0.79 -11.41 6.61
CA LYS A 223 0.51 -10.12 7.28
C LYS A 223 0.25 -10.28 8.79
N LEU A 224 -0.34 -11.39 9.22
CA LEU A 224 -0.54 -11.67 10.64
C LEU A 224 0.79 -11.91 11.35
N GLU A 225 1.64 -12.77 10.76
CA GLU A 225 2.96 -13.06 11.31
C GLU A 225 3.84 -11.80 11.34
N GLU A 226 3.80 -10.95 10.31
CA GLU A 226 4.50 -9.64 10.32
C GLU A 226 4.08 -8.77 11.51
N MET A 227 2.77 -8.69 11.79
CA MET A 227 2.23 -7.91 12.90
C MET A 227 2.65 -8.48 14.26
N GLU A 228 2.71 -9.81 14.39
CA GLU A 228 3.11 -10.49 15.64
C GLU A 228 4.61 -10.29 15.92
N VAL A 229 5.45 -10.36 14.89
CA VAL A 229 6.90 -10.20 15.02
C VAL A 229 7.29 -8.75 15.34
N ALA A 230 6.56 -7.76 14.81
CA ALA A 230 6.81 -6.33 15.09
C ALA A 230 6.64 -5.94 16.58
N VAL A 231 6.09 -6.83 17.42
CA VAL A 231 5.98 -6.64 18.88
C VAL A 231 7.29 -7.00 19.61
N SER A 232 8.19 -7.72 18.95
CA SER A 232 9.49 -8.12 19.50
C SER A 232 10.58 -7.09 19.19
N PRO A 233 11.63 -6.98 20.04
CA PRO A 233 12.76 -6.12 19.73
C PRO A 233 13.42 -6.56 18.42
N TYR A 234 13.79 -5.59 17.57
CA TYR A 234 14.49 -5.88 16.33
C TYR A 234 15.95 -6.28 16.60
N THR A 235 16.50 -7.08 15.69
CA THR A 235 17.95 -7.36 15.64
C THR A 235 18.61 -6.37 14.69
N ALA A 236 19.70 -5.73 15.12
CA ALA A 236 20.47 -4.81 14.28
C ALA A 236 21.82 -5.42 13.88
N PHE A 237 22.23 -5.16 12.64
CA PHE A 237 23.54 -5.50 12.12
C PHE A 237 24.18 -4.28 11.47
N THR A 238 25.50 -4.13 11.59
CA THR A 238 26.21 -3.08 10.87
C THR A 238 26.25 -3.34 9.36
N TYR A 239 26.49 -2.32 8.55
CA TYR A 239 26.63 -2.49 7.10
C TYR A 239 27.73 -3.51 6.73
N TYR A 240 28.84 -3.51 7.46
CA TYR A 240 29.91 -4.50 7.28
C TYR A 240 29.42 -5.92 7.58
N GLN A 241 28.75 -6.13 8.71
CA GLN A 241 28.20 -7.44 9.07
C GLN A 241 27.19 -7.94 8.04
N LEU A 242 26.35 -7.06 7.51
CA LEU A 242 25.38 -7.40 6.49
C LEU A 242 26.02 -7.75 5.15
N ASP A 243 27.11 -7.08 4.78
CA ASP A 243 27.85 -7.42 3.57
C ASP A 243 28.53 -8.79 3.67
N GLN A 244 28.94 -9.20 4.87
CA GLN A 244 29.48 -10.55 5.11
C GLN A 244 28.37 -11.61 5.17
N LYS A 245 27.25 -11.31 5.83
CA LYS A 245 26.16 -12.27 6.04
C LYS A 245 25.30 -12.47 4.79
N TYR A 246 25.01 -11.38 4.07
CA TYR A 246 24.12 -11.34 2.91
C TYR A 246 24.76 -10.58 1.74
N PRO A 247 25.91 -11.03 1.22
CA PRO A 247 26.65 -10.30 0.18
C PRO A 247 25.84 -10.08 -1.11
N LEU A 248 24.93 -11.00 -1.45
CA LEU A 248 24.12 -10.91 -2.66
C LEU A 248 22.82 -10.12 -2.43
N LEU A 249 22.13 -10.32 -1.31
CA LEU A 249 20.84 -9.68 -1.03
C LEU A 249 20.99 -8.25 -0.51
N ILE A 250 21.62 -8.09 0.66
CA ILE A 250 21.66 -6.80 1.38
C ILE A 250 22.95 -6.04 1.05
N GLY A 251 24.09 -6.73 1.00
CA GLY A 251 25.38 -6.13 0.67
C GLY A 251 25.40 -5.48 -0.71
N SER A 252 24.76 -6.10 -1.71
CA SER A 252 24.63 -5.52 -3.06
C SER A 252 23.76 -4.26 -3.05
N TRP A 253 22.64 -4.26 -2.32
CA TRP A 253 21.76 -3.11 -2.16
C TRP A 253 22.48 -1.95 -1.45
N LEU A 254 23.21 -2.23 -0.37
CA LEU A 254 23.99 -1.22 0.36
C LEU A 254 25.05 -0.57 -0.54
N LYS A 255 25.81 -1.36 -1.30
CA LYS A 255 26.79 -0.86 -2.28
C LYS A 255 26.14 0.01 -3.35
N ALA A 256 25.01 -0.46 -3.89
CA ALA A 256 24.27 0.25 -4.93
C ALA A 256 23.77 1.63 -4.47
N ASN A 257 23.42 1.76 -3.19
CA ASN A 257 22.91 2.97 -2.58
C ASN A 257 23.97 3.81 -1.85
N GLY A 258 25.26 3.53 -2.09
CA GLY A 258 26.37 4.37 -1.64
C GLY A 258 26.78 4.19 -0.18
N PHE A 259 26.31 3.14 0.51
CA PHE A 259 26.70 2.86 1.88
C PHE A 259 28.12 2.27 1.97
N ASN A 260 28.88 2.69 2.97
CA ASN A 260 30.24 2.18 3.19
C ASN A 260 30.23 0.83 3.93
N VAL A 261 30.22 -0.26 3.16
CA VAL A 261 30.24 -1.63 3.71
C VAL A 261 31.61 -2.10 4.18
N ARG A 262 32.67 -1.30 4.04
CA ARG A 262 34.05 -1.68 4.41
C ARG A 262 34.45 -1.20 5.80
N ASP A 263 33.70 -0.29 6.39
CA ASP A 263 33.96 0.21 7.74
C ASP A 263 33.55 -0.84 8.78
N GLN A 264 34.55 -1.47 9.38
CA GLN A 264 34.35 -2.49 10.41
C GLN A 264 33.95 -1.88 11.76
N CYS A 265 34.32 -0.63 12.01
CA CYS A 265 33.98 0.07 13.24
C CYS A 265 32.55 0.59 13.17
N GLY A 266 32.14 1.08 12.00
CA GLY A 266 30.83 1.69 11.75
C GLY A 266 30.62 2.97 12.55
N GLY A 267 29.78 3.87 12.02
CA GLY A 267 29.20 4.95 12.80
C GLY A 267 28.12 4.46 13.77
N SER A 268 27.73 5.31 14.72
CA SER A 268 26.68 5.00 15.71
C SER A 268 25.32 4.65 15.09
N ASN A 269 25.10 5.01 13.83
CA ASN A 269 23.87 4.79 13.07
C ASN A 269 24.10 3.93 11.81
N ASP A 270 25.25 3.28 11.67
CA ASP A 270 25.60 2.50 10.48
C ASP A 270 25.09 1.05 10.60
N TRP A 271 23.79 0.90 10.80
CA TRP A 271 23.12 -0.37 11.00
C TRP A 271 21.76 -0.45 10.33
N VAL A 272 21.29 -1.68 10.08
CA VAL A 272 19.94 -1.97 9.62
C VAL A 272 19.26 -2.91 10.63
N GLY A 273 18.04 -2.56 11.03
CA GLY A 273 17.19 -3.35 11.92
C GLY A 273 16.34 -4.36 11.16
N PHE A 274 16.08 -5.51 11.77
CA PHE A 274 15.27 -6.59 11.22
C PHE A 274 14.38 -7.18 12.31
N TYR A 275 13.09 -7.29 12.04
CA TYR A 275 12.13 -7.92 12.94
C TYR A 275 12.16 -9.46 12.81
N ASP A 276 12.33 -9.98 11.60
CA ASP A 276 12.53 -11.40 11.31
C ASP A 276 13.70 -11.58 10.33
N LEU A 277 14.51 -12.63 10.53
CA LEU A 277 15.66 -12.93 9.65
C LEU A 277 15.36 -14.01 8.62
N THR A 278 14.25 -14.73 8.75
CA THR A 278 13.92 -15.92 7.94
C THR A 278 13.87 -15.58 6.45
N TYR A 279 13.19 -14.48 6.10
CA TYR A 279 13.12 -14.02 4.70
C TYR A 279 14.53 -13.77 4.13
N PHE A 280 15.39 -13.07 4.85
CA PHE A 280 16.71 -12.66 4.39
C PHE A 280 17.68 -13.84 4.26
N ASP A 281 17.71 -14.72 5.28
CA ASP A 281 18.52 -15.94 5.28
C ASP A 281 18.14 -16.85 4.10
N LYS A 282 16.84 -17.02 3.81
CA LYS A 282 16.36 -17.87 2.71
C LYS A 282 16.56 -17.22 1.33
N THR A 283 16.37 -15.91 1.23
CA THR A 283 16.50 -15.20 -0.04
C THR A 283 17.97 -15.10 -0.48
N GLU A 284 18.91 -14.92 0.44
CA GLU A 284 20.35 -15.00 0.13
C GLU A 284 20.72 -16.34 -0.52
N VAL A 285 20.22 -17.46 0.05
CA VAL A 285 20.44 -18.81 -0.49
C VAL A 285 19.76 -18.97 -1.86
N LEU A 286 18.54 -18.46 -2.03
CA LEU A 286 17.82 -18.51 -3.30
C LEU A 286 18.58 -17.76 -4.39
N LEU A 287 19.06 -16.56 -4.11
CA LEU A 287 19.86 -15.76 -5.05
C LEU A 287 21.16 -16.46 -5.43
N LYS A 288 21.84 -17.07 -4.46
CA LYS A 288 23.08 -17.85 -4.70
C LYS A 288 22.85 -19.06 -5.59
N ASN A 289 21.70 -19.72 -5.47
CA ASN A 289 21.37 -20.95 -6.20
C ASN A 289 20.66 -20.69 -7.54
N THR A 290 20.30 -19.44 -7.85
CA THR A 290 19.67 -19.08 -9.12
C THR A 290 20.76 -18.70 -10.12
N THR A 291 20.64 -19.19 -11.36
CA THR A 291 21.64 -18.89 -12.40
C THR A 291 21.64 -17.40 -12.75
N LEU A 292 22.77 -16.88 -13.24
CA LEU A 292 22.87 -15.48 -13.65
C LEU A 292 21.84 -15.13 -14.74
N ASP A 293 21.59 -16.04 -15.68
CA ASP A 293 20.64 -15.81 -16.78
C ASP A 293 19.19 -15.80 -16.30
N ASP A 294 18.83 -16.69 -15.36
CA ASP A 294 17.51 -16.67 -14.73
C ASP A 294 17.32 -15.40 -13.90
N LEU A 295 18.32 -15.00 -13.10
CA LEU A 295 18.26 -13.75 -12.35
C LEU A 295 18.13 -12.54 -13.27
N ARG A 296 18.82 -12.52 -14.42
CA ARG A 296 18.71 -11.45 -15.41
C ARG A 296 17.28 -11.35 -15.92
N THR A 297 16.68 -12.49 -16.25
CA THR A 297 15.27 -12.58 -16.68
C THR A 297 14.33 -12.04 -15.60
N ILE A 298 14.55 -12.39 -14.34
CA ILE A 298 13.73 -11.93 -13.20
C ILE A 298 13.88 -10.41 -12.98
N VAL A 299 15.10 -9.87 -13.04
CA VAL A 299 15.35 -8.43 -12.86
C VAL A 299 14.79 -7.62 -14.03
N GLU A 300 14.92 -8.08 -15.28
CA GLU A 300 14.26 -7.44 -16.44
C GLU A 300 12.74 -7.46 -16.29
N TYR A 301 12.16 -8.58 -15.87
CA TYR A 301 10.72 -8.66 -15.63
C TYR A 301 10.27 -7.71 -14.51
N LYS A 302 11.01 -7.61 -13.39
CA LYS A 302 10.71 -6.67 -12.30
C LYS A 302 10.71 -5.21 -12.78
N LEU A 303 11.70 -4.83 -13.60
CA LEU A 303 11.75 -3.52 -14.26
C LEU A 303 10.51 -3.28 -15.12
N ILE A 304 10.19 -4.20 -16.02
CA ILE A 304 9.05 -4.08 -16.94
C ILE A 304 7.72 -4.03 -16.17
N HIS A 305 7.55 -4.91 -15.18
CA HIS A 305 6.34 -5.02 -14.38
C HIS A 305 6.09 -3.71 -13.61
N ALA A 306 7.09 -3.21 -12.89
CA ALA A 306 6.99 -1.99 -12.10
C ALA A 306 6.74 -0.75 -12.97
N SER A 307 7.27 -0.71 -14.21
CA SER A 307 7.03 0.38 -15.16
C SER A 307 5.74 0.24 -15.97
N SER A 308 5.06 -0.92 -15.96
CA SER A 308 3.99 -1.24 -16.92
C SER A 308 2.81 -0.27 -16.92
N THR A 309 2.52 0.41 -15.81
CA THR A 309 1.44 1.40 -15.73
C THR A 309 1.81 2.78 -16.31
N HIS A 310 3.10 3.04 -16.54
CA HIS A 310 3.65 4.34 -16.94
C HIS A 310 4.24 4.35 -18.35
N LEU A 311 4.28 3.20 -19.03
CA LEU A 311 4.72 3.05 -20.42
C LEU A 311 3.57 3.37 -21.40
N THR A 312 3.59 2.76 -22.59
CA THR A 312 2.58 2.95 -23.64
C THR A 312 1.18 2.48 -23.20
N PRO A 313 0.11 2.92 -23.89
CA PRO A 313 -1.26 2.46 -23.60
C PRO A 313 -1.42 0.94 -23.61
N GLU A 314 -0.66 0.22 -24.44
CA GLU A 314 -0.71 -1.24 -24.54
C GLU A 314 -0.22 -1.93 -23.26
N PHE A 315 0.89 -1.45 -22.67
CA PHE A 315 1.39 -1.96 -21.40
C PHE A 315 0.37 -1.76 -20.28
N ARG A 316 -0.21 -0.56 -20.20
CA ARG A 316 -1.26 -0.24 -19.22
C ARG A 316 -2.49 -1.13 -19.39
N THR A 317 -2.92 -1.36 -20.63
CA THR A 317 -4.06 -2.23 -20.94
C THR A 317 -3.79 -3.67 -20.51
N VAL A 318 -2.59 -4.20 -20.78
CA VAL A 318 -2.17 -5.55 -20.37
C VAL A 318 -2.12 -5.67 -18.85
N ASN A 319 -1.58 -4.66 -18.15
CA ASN A 319 -1.63 -4.58 -16.69
C ASN A 319 -3.07 -4.59 -16.18
N TRP A 320 -3.94 -3.71 -16.71
CA TRP A 320 -5.33 -3.62 -16.29
C TRP A 320 -6.10 -4.93 -16.49
N LYS A 321 -5.88 -5.66 -17.58
CA LYS A 321 -6.54 -6.96 -17.83
C LYS A 321 -6.31 -7.95 -16.69
N LEU A 322 -5.11 -8.00 -16.13
CA LEU A 322 -4.84 -8.83 -14.95
C LEU A 322 -5.33 -8.13 -13.68
N PHE A 323 -4.75 -6.99 -13.31
CA PHE A 323 -4.94 -6.41 -11.99
C PHE A 323 -6.31 -5.75 -11.79
N GLY A 324 -6.79 -5.01 -12.79
CA GLY A 324 -8.09 -4.33 -12.74
C GLY A 324 -9.24 -5.28 -13.05
N LYS A 325 -9.20 -6.00 -14.18
CA LYS A 325 -10.29 -6.84 -14.63
C LYS A 325 -10.33 -8.20 -13.92
N LYS A 326 -9.25 -8.98 -13.99
CA LYS A 326 -9.25 -10.34 -13.44
C LYS A 326 -9.20 -10.37 -11.91
N LEU A 327 -8.35 -9.56 -11.30
CA LEU A 327 -8.13 -9.59 -9.84
C LEU A 327 -9.08 -8.69 -9.08
N ALA A 328 -9.28 -7.44 -9.53
CA ALA A 328 -10.19 -6.52 -8.85
C ALA A 328 -11.64 -6.70 -9.29
N GLY A 329 -11.92 -7.17 -10.51
CA GLY A 329 -13.30 -7.38 -11.01
C GLY A 329 -13.89 -6.18 -11.73
N GLN A 330 -13.07 -5.23 -12.19
CA GLN A 330 -13.52 -4.08 -12.98
C GLN A 330 -14.00 -4.54 -14.36
N THR A 331 -15.10 -3.97 -14.83
CA THR A 331 -15.65 -4.31 -16.16
C THR A 331 -15.08 -3.44 -17.29
N ALA A 332 -14.55 -2.26 -16.95
CA ALA A 332 -13.91 -1.33 -17.89
C ALA A 332 -12.60 -0.74 -17.34
N GLU A 333 -11.65 -0.45 -18.23
CA GLU A 333 -10.41 0.23 -17.86
C GLU A 333 -10.70 1.68 -17.46
N PRO A 334 -10.17 2.17 -16.32
CA PRO A 334 -10.33 3.58 -15.94
C PRO A 334 -9.85 4.54 -17.03
N SER A 335 -10.50 5.68 -17.18
CA SER A 335 -10.06 6.71 -18.13
C SER A 335 -8.62 7.16 -17.83
N ARG A 336 -7.92 7.70 -18.84
CA ARG A 336 -6.54 8.18 -18.64
C ARG A 336 -6.50 9.32 -17.63
N GLU A 337 -7.49 10.22 -17.66
CA GLU A 337 -7.61 11.33 -16.71
C GLU A 337 -7.77 10.84 -15.28
N LYS A 338 -8.61 9.82 -15.05
CA LYS A 338 -8.81 9.25 -13.71
C LYS A 338 -7.52 8.59 -13.20
N PHE A 339 -6.85 7.82 -14.06
CA PHE A 339 -5.55 7.23 -13.73
C PHE A 339 -4.50 8.31 -13.40
N CYS A 340 -4.37 9.33 -14.24
CA CYS A 340 -3.38 10.39 -14.04
C CYS A 340 -3.67 11.25 -12.81
N ALA A 341 -4.95 11.47 -12.47
CA ALA A 341 -5.32 12.16 -11.25
C ALA A 341 -4.90 11.35 -10.01
N ALA A 342 -5.15 10.03 -10.03
CA ALA A 342 -4.69 9.13 -8.97
C ALA A 342 -3.16 9.07 -8.87
N GLN A 343 -2.43 9.08 -9.99
CA GLN A 343 -0.97 9.13 -9.98
C GLN A 343 -0.43 10.47 -9.42
N THR A 344 -1.12 11.58 -9.73
CA THR A 344 -0.76 12.90 -9.21
C THR A 344 -0.95 12.95 -7.70
N ASP A 345 -2.07 12.43 -7.20
CA ASP A 345 -2.33 12.31 -5.77
C ASP A 345 -1.30 11.39 -5.09
N ALA A 346 -0.98 10.24 -5.67
CA ALA A 346 0.00 9.32 -5.09
C ALA A 346 1.44 9.87 -5.05
N THR A 347 1.83 10.70 -6.02
CA THR A 347 3.23 11.14 -6.17
C THR A 347 3.50 12.52 -5.59
N VAL A 348 2.58 13.46 -5.83
CA VAL A 348 2.69 14.87 -5.42
C VAL A 348 1.45 15.30 -4.63
N GLY A 349 0.83 14.35 -3.91
CA GLY A 349 -0.38 14.51 -3.12
C GLY A 349 -0.32 15.61 -2.07
N GLU A 350 0.84 15.86 -1.47
CA GLU A 350 1.00 16.97 -0.51
C GLU A 350 0.78 18.34 -1.18
N ILE A 351 1.28 18.50 -2.41
CA ILE A 351 1.09 19.74 -3.18
C ILE A 351 -0.39 19.85 -3.59
N LEU A 352 -1.00 18.76 -4.04
CA LEU A 352 -2.41 18.71 -4.42
C LEU A 352 -3.33 18.97 -3.21
N GLY A 353 -2.99 18.37 -2.08
CA GLY A 353 -3.67 18.45 -0.79
C GLY A 353 -3.72 19.87 -0.25
N LYS A 354 -2.65 20.66 -0.43
CA LYS A 354 -2.68 22.09 -0.09
C LYS A 354 -3.81 22.83 -0.80
N TYR A 355 -3.91 22.69 -2.13
CA TYR A 355 -4.98 23.35 -2.89
C TYR A 355 -6.36 22.76 -2.59
N TYR A 356 -6.41 21.46 -2.28
CA TYR A 356 -7.64 20.81 -1.84
C TYR A 356 -8.15 21.41 -0.53
N LEU A 357 -7.28 21.56 0.47
CA LEU A 357 -7.60 22.22 1.73
C LEU A 357 -8.04 23.67 1.52
N ASP A 358 -7.35 24.45 0.68
CA ASP A 358 -7.75 25.83 0.35
C ASP A 358 -9.18 25.88 -0.24
N ALA A 359 -9.62 24.82 -0.94
CA ALA A 359 -10.93 24.75 -1.58
C ALA A 359 -12.07 24.30 -0.65
N VAL A 360 -11.79 23.45 0.36
CA VAL A 360 -12.85 22.79 1.15
C VAL A 360 -12.71 22.97 2.67
N TRP A 361 -11.54 23.39 3.16
CA TRP A 361 -11.28 23.53 4.58
C TRP A 361 -11.63 24.94 5.06
N SER A 362 -12.39 25.02 6.15
CA SER A 362 -12.80 26.30 6.75
C SER A 362 -12.52 26.33 8.25
N ALA A 363 -12.48 27.52 8.83
CA ALA A 363 -12.34 27.67 10.29
C ALA A 363 -13.46 26.95 11.05
N ASN A 364 -14.68 26.94 10.50
CA ASN A 364 -15.80 26.20 11.09
C ASN A 364 -15.59 24.69 11.00
N THR A 365 -15.12 24.17 9.85
CA THR A 365 -14.77 22.76 9.68
C THR A 365 -13.70 22.32 10.69
N ALA A 366 -12.64 23.12 10.85
CA ALA A 366 -11.57 22.86 11.80
C ALA A 366 -12.10 22.83 13.24
N LYS A 367 -12.93 23.81 13.62
CA LYS A 367 -13.57 23.87 14.93
C LYS A 367 -14.43 22.65 15.21
N THR A 368 -15.29 22.25 14.26
CA THR A 368 -16.15 21.07 14.43
C THR A 368 -15.35 19.78 14.55
N ALA A 369 -14.26 19.63 13.78
CA ALA A 369 -13.37 18.48 13.90
C ALA A 369 -12.66 18.43 15.27
N ASP A 370 -12.15 19.56 15.75
CA ASP A 370 -11.50 19.69 17.06
C ASP A 370 -12.47 19.38 18.22
N GLU A 371 -13.70 19.89 18.15
CA GLU A 371 -14.75 19.57 19.13
C GLU A 371 -15.08 18.07 19.16
N LEU A 372 -15.15 17.42 17.98
CA LEU A 372 -15.37 15.98 17.88
C LEU A 372 -14.21 15.18 18.48
N VAL A 373 -12.96 15.54 18.16
CA VAL A 373 -11.76 14.87 18.70
C VAL A 373 -11.74 14.96 20.22
N LYS A 374 -11.97 16.15 20.78
CA LYS A 374 -12.04 16.35 22.25
C LYS A 374 -13.15 15.54 22.90
N ALA A 375 -14.32 15.46 22.27
CA ALA A 375 -15.42 14.64 22.77
C ALA A 375 -15.06 13.14 22.77
N LEU A 376 -14.39 12.67 21.71
CA LEU A 376 -13.91 11.28 21.61
C LEU A 376 -12.82 10.98 22.63
N GLU A 377 -11.84 11.86 22.81
CA GLU A 377 -10.79 11.73 23.83
C GLU A 377 -11.39 11.68 25.24
N SER A 378 -12.36 12.54 25.54
CA SER A 378 -13.04 12.55 26.83
C SER A 378 -13.83 11.24 27.06
N SER A 379 -14.57 10.78 26.05
CA SER A 379 -15.28 9.51 26.11
C SER A 379 -14.32 8.33 26.27
N PHE A 380 -13.20 8.33 25.56
CA PHE A 380 -12.20 7.27 25.61
C PHE A 380 -11.48 7.25 26.98
N SER A 381 -11.14 8.42 27.52
CA SER A 381 -10.60 8.56 28.88
C SER A 381 -11.58 8.00 29.92
N THR A 382 -12.87 8.30 29.79
CA THR A 382 -13.91 7.75 30.68
C THR A 382 -13.99 6.22 30.55
N GLY A 383 -13.92 5.69 29.32
CA GLY A 383 -13.90 4.25 29.06
C GLY A 383 -12.68 3.56 29.70
N ILE A 384 -11.48 4.12 29.55
CA ILE A 384 -10.27 3.61 30.21
C ILE A 384 -10.44 3.64 31.73
N ALA A 385 -10.97 4.74 32.28
CA ALA A 385 -11.15 4.92 33.71
C ALA A 385 -12.13 3.92 34.34
N THR A 386 -13.05 3.34 33.56
CA THR A 386 -14.14 2.48 34.04
C THR A 386 -14.03 1.02 33.56
N ALA A 387 -13.06 0.69 32.71
CA ALA A 387 -12.88 -0.65 32.18
C ALA A 387 -12.45 -1.65 33.28
N ASP A 388 -13.34 -2.56 33.67
CA ASP A 388 -13.09 -3.55 34.74
C ASP A 388 -12.02 -4.60 34.39
N TRP A 389 -11.71 -4.78 33.10
CA TRP A 389 -10.70 -5.72 32.63
C TRP A 389 -9.27 -5.16 32.68
N LEU A 390 -9.10 -3.85 32.95
CA LEU A 390 -7.79 -3.21 33.08
C LEU A 390 -7.34 -3.16 34.54
N ASP A 391 -6.14 -3.68 34.80
CA ASP A 391 -5.45 -3.44 36.06
C ASP A 391 -5.09 -1.94 36.24
N ASN A 392 -4.78 -1.54 37.48
CA ASN A 392 -4.52 -0.15 37.81
C ASN A 392 -3.29 0.43 37.11
N SER A 393 -2.23 -0.36 36.91
CA SER A 393 -1.00 0.12 36.27
C SER A 393 -1.20 0.35 34.77
N THR A 394 -1.84 -0.60 34.09
CA THR A 394 -2.17 -0.50 32.66
C THR A 394 -3.15 0.65 32.42
N ARG A 395 -4.13 0.83 33.31
CA ARG A 395 -5.07 1.97 33.27
C ARG A 395 -4.34 3.31 33.37
N ALA A 396 -3.43 3.45 34.33
CA ALA A 396 -2.65 4.69 34.51
C ALA A 396 -1.76 4.98 33.28
N ASN A 397 -1.13 3.96 32.72
CA ASN A 397 -0.31 4.09 31.50
C ASN A 397 -1.15 4.48 30.28
N ALA A 398 -2.34 3.88 30.12
CA ALA A 398 -3.26 4.22 29.03
C ALA A 398 -3.75 5.67 29.11
N GLN A 399 -4.09 6.15 30.31
CA GLN A 399 -4.44 7.57 30.52
C GLN A 399 -3.27 8.50 30.21
N THR A 400 -2.07 8.15 30.66
CA THR A 400 -0.85 8.93 30.37
C THR A 400 -0.55 8.97 28.88
N LYS A 401 -0.81 7.87 28.15
CA LYS A 401 -0.66 7.85 26.69
C LYS A 401 -1.70 8.75 26.01
N LEU A 402 -2.96 8.68 26.45
CA LEU A 402 -4.04 9.51 25.91
C LEU A 402 -3.76 11.01 26.12
N SER A 403 -3.17 11.41 27.25
CA SER A 403 -2.86 12.81 27.55
C SER A 403 -1.69 13.41 26.75
N LYS A 404 -1.06 12.63 25.85
CA LYS A 404 0.05 13.07 25.00
C LYS A 404 -0.37 13.40 23.57
N PHE A 405 -1.64 13.13 23.24
CA PHE A 405 -2.31 13.70 22.07
C PHE A 405 -2.91 15.05 22.48
#